data_AF-A0ABD2QKK6-F1
#
_entry.id   AF-A0ABD2QKK6-F1
#
_cell.length_a   1.000
_cell.length_b   1.000
_cell.length_c   1.000
_cell.angle_alpha   90.00
_cell.angle_beta   90.00
_cell.angle_gamma   90.00
#
_symmetry.space_group_name_H-M   'P 1'
#
loop_
_entity.id
_entity.type
_entity.pdbx_description
1 polymer ?
#
loop_
_entity_poly.entity_id
_entity_poly.type
_entity_poly.pdbx_seq_one_letter_code
_entity_poly.pdbx_strand_id
1 'polypeptide(L)'
;MTKALPTALLRSTCSEASKTIVNVLEFALKSEEQNVALIKSLLYCLGSLLRAQSIDVWSTESIRHLFRILLRFACHEKPAWRKACHESILSIVNANLENSLVSTHPASHQAAEFILNIITEEHNSLCSFVKIRDTDCTRLLQALHLISGVAISLTKADLKKCCEVLLELTRFPNSSVAEKCFESIGKIFENHPNNESMPQELSGRIVTAMYSSKPAEPTVLEIGSTNLLQAWFSSIFSACAHLSYCAKTFRKEDEKRIANQHLDRFIRLLFESILDSSLAKMRQFCAVLLDRCLTDLLYSHIEELEFMAHCPQLLPHLAQQFRDSLVLRYRDSWLLTIPIFARLCRIWPRSENAELPPSLAENLRNIAQLRDSLADGSCPLLDSHSSTEAKNALVDEFDRACIAAINTWGPELILRDVISIEPLLVELEELKSLHLLRSWILPLVMRSVPMHSCDISFFTDYILSLADRAVAVTKKLAAGQGFVSKLPTASVPKSWEPISKTLGNRLAEEVINTPILREAILKSLRALCEVAADQEAGLKVMRGGARVIIPRLLTIYEDCDPESQCDLKQKLRSTLLAYFSILPPKIVNNPCEIAIKKYEETEKYSPFFAL
;
A
#
# COMPACT_ATOMS: atom_id res chain seq x y z
N MET A 1 -30.14 -12.25 27.53
CA MET A 1 -29.60 -13.46 26.87
C MET A 1 -30.65 -14.56 26.98
N THR A 2 -31.51 -14.70 25.96
CA THR A 2 -32.51 -15.78 25.90
C THR A 2 -31.87 -17.01 25.26
N LYS A 3 -32.00 -18.19 25.90
CA LYS A 3 -31.57 -19.47 25.31
C LYS A 3 -32.23 -19.62 23.94
N ALA A 4 -31.43 -19.89 22.91
CA ALA A 4 -31.93 -20.13 21.56
C ALA A 4 -32.92 -21.32 21.58
N LEU A 5 -34.09 -21.12 20.97
CA LEU A 5 -35.09 -22.18 20.85
C LEU A 5 -34.57 -23.29 19.92
N PRO A 6 -34.77 -24.58 20.25
CA PRO A 6 -34.33 -25.67 19.38
C PRO A 6 -35.00 -25.59 18.00
N THR A 7 -34.21 -25.69 16.93
CA THR A 7 -34.69 -25.64 15.53
C THR A 7 -35.75 -26.71 15.25
N ALA A 8 -35.64 -27.88 15.88
CA ALA A 8 -36.61 -28.97 15.74
C ALA A 8 -38.02 -28.56 16.21
N LEU A 9 -38.11 -27.82 17.32
CA LEU A 9 -39.38 -27.34 17.87
C LEU A 9 -40.00 -26.28 16.96
N LEU A 10 -39.19 -25.36 16.43
CA LEU A 10 -39.65 -24.33 15.48
C LEU A 10 -40.18 -24.94 14.18
N ARG A 11 -39.59 -26.05 13.71
CA ARG A 11 -40.09 -26.79 12.54
C ARG A 11 -41.43 -27.46 12.83
N SER A 12 -41.55 -28.18 13.96
CA SER A 12 -42.79 -28.91 14.27
C SER A 12 -43.97 -27.99 14.58
N THR A 13 -43.74 -26.82 15.15
CA THR A 13 -44.79 -25.87 15.56
C THR A 13 -45.05 -24.75 14.54
N CYS A 14 -44.41 -24.78 13.37
CA CYS A 14 -44.42 -23.67 12.41
C CYS A 14 -45.82 -23.21 12.01
N SER A 15 -46.73 -24.14 11.72
CA SER A 15 -48.12 -23.82 11.31
C SER A 15 -48.88 -23.05 12.40
N GLU A 16 -48.80 -23.49 13.64
CA GLU A 16 -49.51 -22.87 14.76
C GLU A 16 -48.86 -21.55 15.18
N ALA A 17 -47.53 -21.54 15.31
CA ALA A 17 -46.78 -20.36 15.69
C ALA A 17 -46.93 -19.23 14.65
N SER A 18 -46.85 -19.55 13.36
CA SER A 18 -46.99 -18.55 12.29
C SER A 18 -48.39 -17.93 12.26
N LYS A 19 -49.45 -18.73 12.42
CA LYS A 19 -50.83 -18.22 12.53
C LYS A 19 -50.98 -17.26 13.70
N THR A 20 -50.49 -17.63 14.88
CA THR A 20 -50.55 -16.76 16.07
C THR A 20 -49.77 -15.47 15.85
N ILE A 21 -48.54 -15.54 15.34
CA ILE A 21 -47.71 -14.37 15.06
C ILE A 21 -48.40 -13.43 14.06
N VAL A 22 -48.93 -13.96 12.96
CA VAL A 22 -49.62 -13.17 11.93
C VAL A 22 -50.91 -12.54 12.47
N ASN A 23 -51.71 -13.28 13.24
CA ASN A 23 -52.94 -12.73 13.84
C ASN A 23 -52.65 -11.59 14.81
N VAL A 24 -51.64 -11.74 15.68
CA VAL A 24 -51.24 -10.69 16.61
C VAL A 24 -50.62 -9.51 15.85
N LEU A 25 -49.86 -9.76 14.79
CA LEU A 25 -49.30 -8.72 13.94
C LEU A 25 -50.41 -7.89 13.27
N GLU A 26 -51.42 -8.55 12.67
CA GLU A 26 -52.56 -7.86 12.07
C GLU A 26 -53.36 -7.04 13.09
N PHE A 27 -53.57 -7.58 14.29
CA PHE A 27 -54.23 -6.86 15.38
C PHE A 27 -53.44 -5.62 15.81
N ALA A 28 -52.11 -5.76 15.99
CA ALA A 28 -51.23 -4.67 16.37
C ALA A 28 -51.14 -3.56 15.29
N LEU A 29 -51.28 -3.92 14.01
CA LEU A 29 -51.30 -2.95 12.89
C LEU A 29 -52.61 -2.16 12.81
N LYS A 30 -53.73 -2.78 13.17
CA LYS A 30 -55.08 -2.15 13.17
C LYS A 30 -55.34 -1.29 14.42
N SER A 31 -54.51 -1.41 15.45
CA SER A 31 -54.66 -0.64 16.68
C SER A 31 -54.35 0.84 16.45
N GLU A 32 -55.13 1.74 17.07
CA GLU A 32 -54.93 3.20 16.96
C GLU A 32 -53.53 3.63 17.44
N GLU A 33 -53.07 3.04 18.54
CA GLU A 33 -51.68 3.18 19.01
C GLU A 33 -50.84 1.99 18.58
N GLN A 34 -50.08 2.16 17.49
CA GLN A 34 -49.18 1.12 16.99
C GLN A 34 -47.99 0.90 17.93
N ASN A 35 -48.02 -0.21 18.68
CA ASN A 35 -46.91 -0.59 19.55
C ASN A 35 -45.68 -1.03 18.74
N VAL A 36 -44.73 -0.10 18.58
CA VAL A 36 -43.53 -0.29 17.76
C VAL A 36 -42.68 -1.47 18.24
N ALA A 37 -42.54 -1.67 19.56
CA ALA A 37 -41.72 -2.73 20.13
C ALA A 37 -42.34 -4.12 19.92
N LEU A 38 -43.67 -4.23 20.02
CA LEU A 38 -44.39 -5.46 19.75
C LEU A 38 -44.24 -5.87 18.29
N ILE A 39 -44.54 -4.98 17.35
CA ILE A 39 -44.45 -5.27 15.90
C ILE A 39 -43.02 -5.64 15.52
N LYS A 40 -42.02 -4.88 16.00
CA LYS A 40 -40.60 -5.21 15.84
C LYS A 40 -40.29 -6.64 16.30
N SER A 41 -40.76 -7.02 17.49
CA SER A 41 -40.51 -8.36 18.06
C SER A 41 -41.19 -9.46 17.25
N LEU A 42 -42.43 -9.23 16.80
CA LEU A 42 -43.17 -10.18 15.96
C LEU A 42 -42.48 -10.41 14.62
N LEU A 43 -41.90 -9.37 14.01
CA LEU A 43 -41.12 -9.50 12.77
C LEU A 43 -39.87 -10.38 12.98
N TYR A 44 -39.13 -10.21 14.09
CA TYR A 44 -38.02 -11.10 14.41
C TYR A 44 -38.47 -12.54 14.71
N CYS A 45 -39.59 -12.72 15.41
CA CYS A 45 -40.16 -14.04 15.67
C CYS A 45 -40.52 -14.74 14.36
N LEU A 46 -41.18 -14.04 13.44
CA LEU A 46 -41.50 -14.57 12.12
C LEU A 46 -40.23 -14.89 11.32
N GLY A 47 -39.24 -13.99 11.33
CA GLY A 47 -37.95 -14.21 10.68
C GLY A 47 -37.21 -15.43 11.21
N SER A 48 -37.15 -15.59 12.53
CA SER A 48 -36.52 -16.72 13.20
C SER A 48 -37.24 -18.04 12.90
N LEU A 49 -38.57 -18.00 12.84
CA LEU A 49 -39.39 -19.16 12.48
C LEU A 49 -39.13 -19.60 11.03
N LEU A 50 -39.07 -18.65 10.10
CA LEU A 50 -38.80 -18.91 8.69
C LEU A 50 -37.37 -19.41 8.46
N ARG A 51 -36.37 -18.83 9.14
CA ARG A 51 -34.97 -19.27 9.07
C ARG A 51 -34.79 -20.71 9.57
N ALA A 52 -35.61 -21.15 10.52
CA ALA A 52 -35.53 -22.50 11.06
C ALA A 52 -36.02 -23.58 10.07
N GLN A 53 -36.77 -23.23 9.02
CA GLN A 53 -37.34 -24.21 8.09
C GLN A 53 -36.28 -24.88 7.20
N SER A 54 -36.52 -26.11 6.77
CA SER A 54 -35.65 -26.77 5.78
C SER A 54 -35.91 -26.22 4.38
N ILE A 55 -34.91 -26.35 3.51
CA ILE A 55 -34.92 -25.82 2.13
C ILE A 55 -36.09 -26.38 1.32
N ASP A 56 -36.45 -27.66 1.49
CA ASP A 56 -37.50 -28.33 0.71
C ASP A 56 -38.88 -27.69 0.89
N VAL A 57 -39.15 -27.16 2.08
CA VAL A 57 -40.47 -26.59 2.45
C VAL A 57 -40.67 -25.22 1.80
N TRP A 58 -39.61 -24.56 1.34
CA TRP A 58 -39.72 -23.27 0.63
C TRP A 58 -40.41 -23.36 -0.73
N SER A 59 -40.60 -24.58 -1.26
CA SER A 59 -41.47 -24.81 -2.43
C SER A 59 -42.95 -24.57 -2.12
N THR A 60 -43.36 -24.74 -0.86
CA THR A 60 -44.77 -24.64 -0.43
C THR A 60 -45.28 -23.20 -0.42
N GLU A 61 -46.54 -23.01 -0.82
CA GLU A 61 -47.16 -21.68 -0.85
C GLU A 61 -47.35 -21.08 0.54
N SER A 62 -47.52 -21.89 1.58
CA SER A 62 -47.69 -21.39 2.96
C SER A 62 -46.44 -20.65 3.45
N ILE A 63 -45.25 -21.22 3.27
CA ILE A 63 -43.98 -20.58 3.65
C ILE A 63 -43.71 -19.37 2.76
N ARG A 64 -43.91 -19.48 1.44
CA ARG A 64 -43.76 -18.35 0.51
C ARG A 64 -44.72 -17.19 0.84
N HIS A 65 -45.93 -17.49 1.30
CA HIS A 65 -46.88 -16.49 1.77
C HIS A 65 -46.43 -15.79 3.06
N LEU A 66 -45.97 -16.54 4.06
CA LEU A 66 -45.41 -15.97 5.30
C LEU A 66 -44.21 -15.06 5.01
N PHE A 67 -43.37 -15.46 4.05
CA PHE A 67 -42.26 -14.61 3.60
C PHE A 67 -42.75 -13.34 2.89
N ARG A 68 -43.82 -13.39 2.07
CA ARG A 68 -44.46 -12.19 1.50
C ARG A 68 -44.98 -11.24 2.58
N ILE A 69 -45.55 -11.76 3.67
CA ILE A 69 -45.98 -10.92 4.80
C ILE A 69 -44.77 -10.16 5.37
N LEU A 70 -43.64 -10.84 5.56
CA LEU A 70 -42.40 -10.20 6.02
C LEU A 70 -41.90 -9.14 5.04
N LEU A 71 -41.86 -9.45 3.73
CA LEU A 71 -41.37 -8.56 2.67
C LEU A 71 -42.14 -7.24 2.60
N ARG A 72 -43.45 -7.22 2.92
CA ARG A 72 -44.26 -5.99 2.94
C ARG A 72 -43.70 -4.89 3.85
N PHE A 73 -42.89 -5.26 4.84
CA PHE A 73 -42.27 -4.30 5.77
C PHE A 73 -40.91 -3.77 5.31
N ALA A 74 -40.35 -4.27 4.20
CA ALA A 74 -39.01 -3.90 3.74
C ALA A 74 -38.86 -2.40 3.43
N CYS A 75 -39.93 -1.74 3.00
CA CYS A 75 -39.96 -0.31 2.66
C CYS A 75 -40.95 0.49 3.52
N HIS A 76 -41.32 -0.02 4.70
CA HIS A 76 -42.31 0.62 5.58
C HIS A 76 -41.84 1.98 6.12
N GLU A 77 -42.69 2.98 6.33
CA GLU A 77 -42.24 4.33 6.77
C GLU A 77 -41.55 4.35 8.17
N LYS A 78 -41.94 3.44 9.06
CA LYS A 78 -41.34 3.29 10.40
C LYS A 78 -39.97 2.60 10.34
N PRO A 79 -38.86 3.26 10.76
CA PRO A 79 -37.50 2.73 10.63
C PRO A 79 -37.24 1.47 11.48
N ALA A 80 -37.85 1.37 12.66
CA ALA A 80 -37.70 0.21 13.53
C ALA A 80 -38.23 -1.08 12.90
N TRP A 81 -39.32 -0.98 12.14
CA TRP A 81 -39.95 -2.14 11.48
C TRP A 81 -39.16 -2.55 10.24
N ARG A 82 -38.72 -1.57 9.43
CA ARG A 82 -37.85 -1.83 8.28
C ARG A 82 -36.57 -2.54 8.70
N LYS A 83 -35.87 -2.03 9.72
CA LYS A 83 -34.61 -2.61 10.17
C LYS A 83 -34.79 -4.05 10.66
N ALA A 84 -35.83 -4.32 11.45
CA ALA A 84 -36.15 -5.68 11.89
C ALA A 84 -36.50 -6.63 10.73
N CYS A 85 -37.22 -6.11 9.73
CA CYS A 85 -37.53 -6.84 8.50
C CYS A 85 -36.26 -7.14 7.69
N HIS A 86 -35.39 -6.15 7.46
CA HIS A 86 -34.12 -6.30 6.73
C HIS A 86 -33.21 -7.34 7.40
N GLU A 87 -33.01 -7.23 8.72
CA GLU A 87 -32.21 -8.19 9.48
C GLU A 87 -32.80 -9.61 9.39
N SER A 88 -34.13 -9.74 9.45
CA SER A 88 -34.81 -11.03 9.31
C SER A 88 -34.68 -11.62 7.91
N ILE A 89 -34.85 -10.81 6.86
CA ILE A 89 -34.69 -11.24 5.46
C ILE A 89 -33.25 -11.71 5.21
N LEU A 90 -32.26 -10.90 5.57
CA LEU A 90 -30.85 -11.24 5.38
C LEU A 90 -30.47 -12.50 6.18
N SER A 91 -31.00 -12.63 7.40
CA SER A 91 -30.80 -13.84 8.22
C SER A 91 -31.37 -15.09 7.54
N ILE A 92 -32.54 -15.03 6.91
CA ILE A 92 -33.13 -16.17 6.19
C ILE A 92 -32.30 -16.49 4.94
N VAL A 93 -32.07 -15.48 4.12
CA VAL A 93 -31.49 -15.63 2.77
C VAL A 93 -30.02 -16.06 2.82
N ASN A 94 -29.26 -15.56 3.80
CA ASN A 94 -27.84 -15.89 3.98
C ASN A 94 -27.61 -17.13 4.86
N ALA A 95 -28.66 -17.80 5.37
CA ALA A 95 -28.51 -18.97 6.25
C ALA A 95 -27.74 -20.13 5.63
N ASN A 96 -27.75 -20.25 4.29
CA ASN A 96 -27.04 -21.31 3.58
C ASN A 96 -25.55 -21.01 3.39
N LEU A 97 -25.16 -19.72 3.37
CA LEU A 97 -23.74 -19.32 3.29
C LEU A 97 -22.98 -19.79 4.53
N GLU A 98 -23.64 -19.87 5.69
CA GLU A 98 -23.04 -20.35 6.94
C GLU A 98 -22.77 -21.86 6.95
N ASN A 99 -23.51 -22.65 6.17
CA ASN A 99 -23.51 -24.12 6.24
C ASN A 99 -22.88 -24.82 5.02
N SER A 100 -22.41 -24.08 4.00
CA SER A 100 -21.63 -24.55 2.84
C SER A 100 -22.21 -25.69 1.98
N LEU A 101 -23.48 -26.09 2.15
CA LEU A 101 -24.08 -27.24 1.44
C LEU A 101 -24.82 -26.84 0.14
N VAL A 102 -25.36 -25.62 0.06
CA VAL A 102 -26.13 -25.13 -1.09
C VAL A 102 -25.78 -23.67 -1.31
N SER A 103 -25.42 -23.29 -2.55
CA SER A 103 -24.93 -21.94 -2.87
C SER A 103 -26.01 -20.87 -2.80
N THR A 104 -27.30 -21.22 -2.99
CA THR A 104 -28.40 -20.26 -3.03
C THR A 104 -29.62 -20.73 -2.24
N HIS A 105 -30.23 -19.85 -1.46
CA HIS A 105 -31.48 -20.15 -0.74
C HIS A 105 -32.71 -19.85 -1.65
N PRO A 106 -33.79 -20.66 -1.65
CA PRO A 106 -34.96 -20.41 -2.52
C PRO A 106 -35.64 -19.05 -2.29
N ALA A 107 -35.65 -18.57 -1.04
CA ALA A 107 -36.18 -17.25 -0.69
C ALA A 107 -35.40 -16.08 -1.35
N SER A 108 -34.16 -16.30 -1.80
CA SER A 108 -33.32 -15.26 -2.40
C SER A 108 -33.94 -14.73 -3.70
N HIS A 109 -34.47 -15.64 -4.53
CA HIS A 109 -35.18 -15.28 -5.76
C HIS A 109 -36.41 -14.42 -5.45
N GLN A 110 -37.25 -14.88 -4.51
CA GLN A 110 -38.46 -14.16 -4.12
C GLN A 110 -38.15 -12.78 -3.50
N ALA A 111 -37.07 -12.67 -2.71
CA ALA A 111 -36.61 -11.40 -2.16
C ALA A 111 -36.12 -10.47 -3.25
N ALA A 112 -35.26 -10.94 -4.16
CA ALA A 112 -34.75 -10.14 -5.27
C ALA A 112 -35.86 -9.66 -6.20
N GLU A 113 -36.78 -10.55 -6.60
CA GLU A 113 -37.92 -10.19 -7.44
C GLU A 113 -38.75 -9.07 -6.80
N PHE A 114 -39.11 -9.22 -5.52
CA PHE A 114 -39.87 -8.21 -4.79
C PHE A 114 -39.13 -6.86 -4.71
N ILE A 115 -37.84 -6.87 -4.37
CA ILE A 115 -37.06 -5.64 -4.21
C ILE A 115 -36.82 -4.96 -5.56
N LEU A 116 -36.50 -5.71 -6.61
CA LEU A 116 -36.32 -5.17 -7.96
C LEU A 116 -37.61 -4.59 -8.53
N ASN A 117 -38.77 -5.19 -8.22
CA ASN A 117 -40.07 -4.61 -8.59
C ASN A 117 -40.30 -3.27 -7.88
N ILE A 118 -40.03 -3.18 -6.57
CA ILE A 118 -40.12 -1.90 -5.83
C ILE A 118 -39.18 -0.86 -6.46
N ILE A 119 -37.94 -1.23 -6.75
CA ILE A 119 -36.95 -0.34 -7.36
C ILE A 119 -37.49 0.20 -8.69
N THR A 120 -38.06 -0.66 -9.52
CA THR A 120 -38.60 -0.30 -10.84
C THR A 120 -39.85 0.58 -10.73
N GLU A 121 -40.77 0.26 -9.80
CA GLU A 121 -41.98 1.05 -9.53
C GLU A 121 -41.63 2.46 -9.03
N GLU A 122 -40.73 2.55 -8.04
CA GLU A 122 -40.27 3.83 -7.49
C GLU A 122 -39.51 4.65 -8.53
N HIS A 123 -38.67 4.00 -9.34
CA HIS A 123 -37.99 4.65 -10.46
C HIS A 123 -38.99 5.30 -11.42
N ASN A 124 -39.97 4.53 -11.91
CA ASN A 124 -40.98 5.02 -12.86
C ASN A 124 -41.83 6.14 -12.27
N SER A 125 -42.20 6.03 -10.99
CA SER A 125 -42.93 7.08 -10.27
C SER A 125 -42.10 8.36 -10.19
N LEU A 126 -40.84 8.27 -9.78
CA LEU A 126 -39.95 9.41 -9.60
C LEU A 126 -39.54 10.07 -10.92
N CYS A 127 -39.46 9.31 -12.02
CA CYS A 127 -39.19 9.85 -13.36
C CYS A 127 -40.27 10.82 -13.86
N SER A 128 -41.48 10.78 -13.31
CA SER A 128 -42.54 11.74 -13.66
C SER A 128 -42.32 13.14 -13.07
N PHE A 129 -41.42 13.28 -12.08
CA PHE A 129 -41.17 14.54 -11.40
C PHE A 129 -40.12 15.39 -12.15
N VAL A 130 -40.41 16.68 -12.29
CA VAL A 130 -39.52 17.66 -12.93
C VAL A 130 -38.26 17.93 -12.07
N LYS A 131 -38.39 17.86 -10.74
CA LYS A 131 -37.29 18.04 -9.80
C LYS A 131 -37.41 17.03 -8.66
N ILE A 132 -36.35 16.24 -8.48
CA ILE A 132 -36.30 15.15 -7.50
C ILE A 132 -35.39 15.58 -6.36
N ARG A 133 -35.91 15.61 -5.13
CA ARG A 133 -35.11 15.87 -3.92
C ARG A 133 -34.65 14.55 -3.31
N ASP A 134 -33.60 14.61 -2.49
CA ASP A 134 -33.11 13.42 -1.78
C ASP A 134 -34.18 12.80 -0.86
N THR A 135 -35.05 13.64 -0.29
CA THR A 135 -36.17 13.18 0.55
C THR A 135 -37.13 12.28 -0.22
N ASP A 136 -37.32 12.54 -1.52
CA ASP A 136 -38.25 11.82 -2.37
C ASP A 136 -37.68 10.44 -2.74
N CYS A 137 -36.34 10.30 -2.72
CA CYS A 137 -35.63 9.07 -3.04
C CYS A 137 -35.52 8.09 -1.86
N THR A 138 -36.07 8.42 -0.68
CA THR A 138 -35.85 7.66 0.55
C THR A 138 -36.22 6.18 0.43
N ARG A 139 -37.36 5.87 -0.21
CA ARG A 139 -37.84 4.49 -0.40
C ARG A 139 -36.95 3.72 -1.38
N LEU A 140 -36.56 4.36 -2.49
CA LEU A 140 -35.63 3.81 -3.47
C LEU A 140 -34.27 3.50 -2.83
N LEU A 141 -33.70 4.42 -2.06
CA LEU A 141 -32.42 4.23 -1.35
C LEU A 141 -32.48 3.07 -0.35
N GLN A 142 -33.61 2.86 0.33
CA GLN A 142 -33.81 1.73 1.23
C GLN A 142 -33.88 0.39 0.49
N ALA A 143 -34.55 0.35 -0.66
CA ALA A 143 -34.59 -0.83 -1.51
C ALA A 143 -33.19 -1.18 -2.06
N LEU A 144 -32.43 -0.16 -2.48
CA LEU A 144 -31.03 -0.30 -2.91
C LEU A 144 -30.10 -0.81 -1.79
N HIS A 145 -30.35 -0.38 -0.54
CA HIS A 145 -29.61 -0.90 0.60
C HIS A 145 -29.90 -2.40 0.82
N LEU A 146 -31.17 -2.80 0.81
CA LEU A 146 -31.56 -4.19 1.05
C LEU A 146 -31.06 -5.14 -0.06
N ILE A 147 -31.17 -4.74 -1.34
CA ILE A 147 -30.70 -5.58 -2.45
C ILE A 147 -29.20 -5.86 -2.36
N SER A 148 -28.39 -4.91 -1.89
CA SER A 148 -26.94 -5.10 -1.73
C SER A 148 -26.60 -6.23 -0.76
N GLY A 149 -27.39 -6.40 0.31
CA GLY A 149 -27.20 -7.50 1.27
C GLY A 149 -27.75 -8.84 0.78
N VAL A 150 -28.79 -8.82 -0.04
CA VAL A 150 -29.41 -10.03 -0.63
C VAL A 150 -28.55 -10.56 -1.79
N ALA A 151 -27.86 -9.69 -2.52
CA ALA A 151 -27.17 -10.01 -3.78
C ALA A 151 -26.16 -11.17 -3.69
N ILE A 152 -25.53 -11.37 -2.54
CA ILE A 152 -24.49 -12.41 -2.31
C ILE A 152 -25.08 -13.83 -2.44
N SER A 153 -26.37 -13.98 -2.17
CA SER A 153 -27.10 -15.26 -2.18
C SER A 153 -27.80 -15.59 -3.50
N LEU A 154 -27.69 -14.71 -4.50
CA LEU A 154 -28.48 -14.79 -5.72
C LEU A 154 -27.95 -15.82 -6.71
N THR A 155 -28.88 -16.35 -7.51
CA THR A 155 -28.55 -17.16 -8.68
C THR A 155 -27.89 -16.30 -9.76
N LYS A 156 -27.23 -16.94 -10.75
CA LYS A 156 -26.65 -16.23 -11.89
C LYS A 156 -27.64 -15.34 -12.65
N ALA A 157 -28.87 -15.84 -12.85
CA ALA A 157 -29.90 -15.10 -13.57
C ALA A 157 -30.37 -13.87 -12.78
N ASP A 158 -30.66 -14.04 -11.49
CA ASP A 158 -31.13 -12.96 -10.62
C ASP A 158 -30.04 -11.92 -10.37
N LEU A 159 -28.79 -12.35 -10.17
CA LEU A 159 -27.65 -11.46 -9.93
C LEU A 159 -27.34 -10.63 -11.19
N LYS A 160 -27.39 -11.25 -12.37
CA LYS A 160 -27.26 -10.53 -13.65
C LYS A 160 -28.32 -9.45 -13.77
N LYS A 161 -29.60 -9.81 -13.57
CA LYS A 161 -30.73 -8.86 -13.64
C LYS A 161 -30.57 -7.73 -12.62
N CYS A 162 -30.12 -8.06 -11.40
CA CYS A 162 -29.84 -7.09 -10.36
C CYS A 162 -28.77 -6.07 -10.81
N CYS A 163 -27.63 -6.54 -11.35
CA CYS A 163 -26.59 -5.65 -11.84
C CYS A 163 -27.04 -4.79 -13.04
N GLU A 164 -27.86 -5.33 -13.95
CA GLU A 164 -28.45 -4.57 -15.06
C GLU A 164 -29.32 -3.42 -14.55
N VAL A 165 -30.25 -3.69 -13.63
CA VAL A 165 -31.12 -2.66 -13.01
C VAL A 165 -30.30 -1.61 -12.26
N LEU A 166 -29.30 -2.03 -11.48
CA LEU A 166 -28.43 -1.11 -10.76
C LEU A 166 -27.63 -0.21 -11.72
N LEU A 167 -27.10 -0.76 -12.81
CA LEU A 167 -26.36 0.00 -13.82
C LEU A 167 -27.26 0.97 -14.59
N GLU A 168 -28.50 0.60 -14.89
CA GLU A 168 -29.48 1.52 -15.50
C GLU A 168 -29.78 2.70 -14.57
N LEU A 169 -29.94 2.45 -13.28
CA LEU A 169 -30.18 3.49 -12.25
C LEU A 169 -29.00 4.44 -12.03
N THR A 170 -27.79 4.10 -12.48
CA THR A 170 -26.66 5.05 -12.41
C THR A 170 -26.89 6.31 -13.25
N ARG A 171 -27.81 6.26 -14.22
CA ARG A 171 -28.21 7.40 -15.07
C ARG A 171 -29.34 8.23 -14.46
N PHE A 172 -29.84 7.86 -13.28
CA PHE A 172 -30.90 8.58 -12.60
C PHE A 172 -30.42 9.98 -12.19
N PRO A 173 -31.23 11.04 -12.32
CA PRO A 173 -30.79 12.42 -12.14
C PRO A 173 -30.40 12.80 -10.70
N ASN A 174 -30.74 11.97 -9.70
CA ASN A 174 -30.30 12.17 -8.32
C ASN A 174 -28.93 11.50 -8.08
N SER A 175 -27.92 12.30 -7.73
CA SER A 175 -26.55 11.82 -7.50
C SER A 175 -26.44 10.83 -6.34
N SER A 176 -27.23 10.99 -5.29
CA SER A 176 -27.24 10.10 -4.11
C SER A 176 -27.71 8.70 -4.46
N VAL A 177 -28.70 8.58 -5.36
CA VAL A 177 -29.18 7.29 -5.87
C VAL A 177 -28.12 6.63 -6.74
N ALA A 178 -27.52 7.38 -7.66
CA ALA A 178 -26.44 6.85 -8.52
C ALA A 178 -25.21 6.42 -7.69
N GLU A 179 -24.85 7.20 -6.66
CA GLU A 179 -23.77 6.88 -5.71
C GLU A 179 -24.07 5.55 -5.01
N LYS A 180 -25.30 5.40 -4.49
CA LYS A 180 -25.75 4.17 -3.85
C LYS A 180 -25.71 2.96 -4.78
N CYS A 181 -25.99 3.13 -6.07
CA CYS A 181 -25.92 2.05 -7.04
C CYS A 181 -24.48 1.55 -7.21
N PHE A 182 -23.49 2.46 -7.35
CA PHE A 182 -22.09 2.07 -7.43
C PHE A 182 -21.58 1.46 -6.13
N GLU A 183 -21.94 2.00 -4.97
CA GLU A 183 -21.63 1.38 -3.68
C GLU A 183 -22.20 -0.04 -3.57
N SER A 184 -23.45 -0.25 -4.01
CA SER A 184 -24.08 -1.57 -3.99
C SER A 184 -23.38 -2.55 -4.92
N ILE A 185 -23.01 -2.14 -6.13
CA ILE A 185 -22.23 -2.98 -7.06
C ILE A 185 -20.84 -3.29 -6.47
N GLY A 186 -20.16 -2.29 -5.89
CA GLY A 186 -18.87 -2.48 -5.22
C GLY A 186 -18.95 -3.51 -4.09
N LYS A 187 -19.98 -3.41 -3.23
CA LYS A 187 -20.24 -4.39 -2.16
C LYS A 187 -20.50 -5.79 -2.68
N ILE A 188 -21.19 -5.93 -3.82
CA ILE A 188 -21.39 -7.25 -4.44
C ILE A 188 -20.03 -7.88 -4.73
N PHE A 189 -19.11 -7.14 -5.35
CA PHE A 189 -17.76 -7.63 -5.66
C PHE A 189 -16.89 -7.88 -4.42
N GLU A 190 -16.95 -7.01 -3.41
CA GLU A 190 -16.21 -7.16 -2.13
C GLU A 190 -16.57 -8.43 -1.38
N ASN A 191 -17.81 -8.91 -1.50
CA ASN A 191 -18.26 -10.14 -0.87
C ASN A 191 -17.87 -11.41 -1.66
N HIS A 192 -17.10 -11.27 -2.74
CA HIS A 192 -16.62 -12.35 -3.60
C HIS A 192 -17.71 -13.39 -3.93
N PRO A 193 -18.70 -13.04 -4.78
CA PRO A 193 -19.78 -13.95 -5.13
C PRO A 193 -19.23 -15.27 -5.71
N ASN A 194 -19.95 -16.36 -5.46
CA ASN A 194 -19.56 -17.68 -5.95
C ASN A 194 -19.42 -17.69 -7.48
N ASN A 195 -18.44 -18.45 -8.00
CA ASN A 195 -18.20 -18.53 -9.44
C ASN A 195 -19.40 -19.06 -10.25
N GLU A 196 -20.30 -19.81 -9.61
CA GLU A 196 -21.57 -20.25 -10.22
C GLU A 196 -22.55 -19.09 -10.43
N SER A 197 -22.66 -18.18 -9.46
CA SER A 197 -23.56 -17.02 -9.53
C SER A 197 -22.95 -15.89 -10.34
N MET A 198 -21.64 -15.66 -10.22
CA MET A 198 -20.94 -14.63 -10.97
C MET A 198 -19.66 -15.19 -11.63
N PRO A 199 -19.81 -15.85 -12.79
CA PRO A 199 -18.64 -16.29 -13.56
C PRO A 199 -17.81 -15.09 -14.01
N GLN A 200 -16.50 -15.28 -14.14
CA GLN A 200 -15.57 -14.20 -14.47
C GLN A 200 -15.88 -13.47 -15.79
N GLU A 201 -16.42 -14.17 -16.80
CA GLU A 201 -16.88 -13.54 -18.05
C GLU A 201 -18.03 -12.54 -17.80
N LEU A 202 -18.96 -12.90 -16.91
CA LEU A 202 -20.05 -12.01 -16.50
C LEU A 202 -19.49 -10.83 -15.68
N SER A 203 -18.58 -11.09 -14.73
CA SER A 203 -17.89 -10.04 -13.97
C SER A 203 -17.22 -9.04 -14.91
N GLY A 204 -16.43 -9.50 -15.88
CA GLY A 204 -15.76 -8.63 -16.86
C GLY A 204 -16.72 -7.81 -17.73
N ARG A 205 -17.86 -8.39 -18.12
CA ARG A 205 -18.92 -7.64 -18.83
C ARG A 205 -19.54 -6.55 -17.96
N ILE A 206 -19.80 -6.84 -16.68
CA ILE A 206 -20.30 -5.85 -15.72
C ILE A 206 -19.27 -4.73 -15.55
N VAL A 207 -17.98 -5.04 -15.35
CA VAL A 207 -16.93 -4.02 -15.24
C VAL A 207 -16.84 -3.17 -16.52
N THR A 208 -16.98 -3.78 -17.69
CA THR A 208 -17.02 -3.05 -18.98
C THR A 208 -18.22 -2.09 -19.06
N ALA A 209 -19.38 -2.52 -18.59
CA ALA A 209 -20.56 -1.66 -18.51
C ALA A 209 -20.37 -0.52 -17.49
N MET A 210 -19.70 -0.78 -16.36
CA MET A 210 -19.35 0.24 -15.36
C MET A 210 -18.42 1.31 -15.95
N TYR A 211 -17.45 0.94 -16.78
CA TYR A 211 -16.62 1.92 -17.50
C TYR A 211 -17.45 2.83 -18.42
N SER A 212 -18.51 2.29 -19.01
CA SER A 212 -19.42 3.02 -19.90
C SER A 212 -20.42 3.91 -19.15
N SER A 213 -20.56 3.73 -17.83
CA SER A 213 -21.40 4.53 -16.95
C SER A 213 -20.61 5.54 -16.11
N LYS A 214 -19.39 5.91 -16.54
CA LYS A 214 -18.58 6.94 -15.86
C LYS A 214 -19.41 8.23 -15.67
N PRO A 215 -19.59 8.69 -14.42
CA PRO A 215 -20.24 9.97 -14.14
C PRO A 215 -19.48 11.15 -14.77
N ALA A 216 -20.20 12.20 -15.14
CA ALA A 216 -19.57 13.45 -15.55
C ALA A 216 -18.75 14.03 -14.39
N GLU A 217 -17.61 14.64 -14.69
CA GLU A 217 -16.81 15.29 -13.67
C GLU A 217 -17.55 16.55 -13.18
N PRO A 218 -17.77 16.70 -11.86
CA PRO A 218 -18.49 17.84 -11.35
C PRO A 218 -17.70 19.13 -11.55
N THR A 219 -18.43 20.22 -11.79
CA THR A 219 -17.82 21.54 -11.89
C THR A 219 -17.33 22.03 -10.52
N VAL A 220 -16.33 22.93 -10.50
CA VAL A 220 -15.74 23.49 -9.26
C VAL A 220 -16.76 24.13 -8.31
N LEU A 221 -17.93 24.54 -8.83
CA LEU A 221 -19.00 25.19 -8.08
C LEU A 221 -19.95 24.19 -7.38
N GLU A 222 -19.87 22.91 -7.68
CA GLU A 222 -20.72 21.87 -7.09
C GLU A 222 -20.07 21.30 -5.82
N ILE A 223 -20.21 21.99 -4.69
CA ILE A 223 -19.64 21.52 -3.41
C ILE A 223 -20.45 20.31 -2.92
N GLY A 224 -19.85 19.12 -2.91
CA GLY A 224 -20.46 17.86 -2.43
C GLY A 224 -20.61 16.76 -3.50
N SER A 225 -20.39 17.08 -4.76
CA SER A 225 -20.64 16.19 -5.93
C SER A 225 -19.52 15.19 -6.25
N THR A 226 -18.37 15.24 -5.54
CA THR A 226 -17.27 14.28 -5.78
C THR A 226 -17.63 12.85 -5.39
N ASN A 227 -18.60 12.68 -4.48
CA ASN A 227 -18.89 11.39 -3.86
C ASN A 227 -19.35 10.34 -4.89
N LEU A 228 -20.15 10.75 -5.88
CA LEU A 228 -20.59 9.88 -6.97
C LEU A 228 -19.40 9.32 -7.77
N LEU A 229 -18.47 10.18 -8.18
CA LEU A 229 -17.29 9.75 -8.93
C LEU A 229 -16.35 8.89 -8.06
N GLN A 230 -16.21 9.22 -6.77
CA GLN A 230 -15.45 8.42 -5.81
C GLN A 230 -16.05 7.03 -5.59
N ALA A 231 -17.38 6.93 -5.47
CA ALA A 231 -18.09 5.66 -5.37
C ALA A 231 -17.92 4.84 -6.65
N TRP A 232 -17.97 5.48 -7.82
CA TRP A 232 -17.69 4.85 -9.10
C TRP A 232 -16.29 4.24 -9.16
N PHE A 233 -15.24 5.01 -8.88
CA PHE A 233 -13.86 4.51 -8.83
C PHE A 233 -13.68 3.39 -7.80
N SER A 234 -14.26 3.53 -6.60
CA SER A 234 -14.20 2.49 -5.56
C SER A 234 -14.86 1.20 -6.02
N SER A 235 -16.01 1.29 -6.70
CA SER A 235 -16.71 0.12 -7.21
C SER A 235 -15.91 -0.64 -8.28
N ILE A 236 -15.19 0.07 -9.15
CA ILE A 236 -14.30 -0.54 -10.14
C ILE A 236 -13.07 -1.15 -9.47
N PHE A 237 -12.51 -0.52 -8.43
CA PHE A 237 -11.44 -1.11 -7.63
C PHE A 237 -11.88 -2.45 -7.03
N SER A 238 -13.03 -2.49 -6.38
CA SER A 238 -13.61 -3.70 -5.79
C SER A 238 -13.85 -4.78 -6.87
N ALA A 239 -14.32 -4.38 -8.05
CA ALA A 239 -14.49 -5.29 -9.19
C ALA A 239 -13.16 -5.85 -9.70
N CYS A 240 -12.12 -5.03 -9.82
CA CYS A 240 -10.77 -5.48 -10.20
C CYS A 240 -10.21 -6.45 -9.15
N ALA A 241 -10.37 -6.15 -7.86
CA ALA A 241 -9.95 -7.04 -6.77
C ALA A 241 -10.68 -8.40 -6.83
N HIS A 242 -11.98 -8.40 -7.13
CA HIS A 242 -12.73 -9.64 -7.34
C HIS A 242 -12.23 -10.45 -8.54
N LEU A 243 -12.02 -9.80 -9.70
CA LEU A 243 -11.45 -10.46 -10.88
C LEU A 243 -10.07 -11.06 -10.60
N SER A 244 -9.25 -10.34 -9.84
CA SER A 244 -7.93 -10.79 -9.38
C SER A 244 -8.05 -12.05 -8.52
N TYR A 245 -8.99 -12.05 -7.56
CA TYR A 245 -9.28 -13.19 -6.71
C TYR A 245 -9.72 -14.42 -7.52
N CYS A 246 -10.64 -14.25 -8.47
CA CYS A 246 -11.08 -15.34 -9.36
C CYS A 246 -9.93 -15.90 -10.18
N ALA A 247 -9.14 -15.04 -10.82
CA ALA A 247 -8.00 -15.44 -11.64
C ALA A 247 -6.96 -16.26 -10.84
N LYS A 248 -6.70 -15.88 -9.58
CA LYS A 248 -5.79 -16.62 -8.69
C LYS A 248 -6.36 -17.98 -8.25
N THR A 249 -7.66 -18.04 -8.02
CA THR A 249 -8.35 -19.22 -7.48
C THR A 249 -8.49 -20.32 -8.53
N PHE A 250 -8.91 -19.97 -9.75
CA PHE A 250 -9.22 -20.93 -10.80
C PHE A 250 -8.09 -21.10 -11.83
N ARG A 251 -7.19 -20.10 -11.94
CA ARG A 251 -5.96 -20.13 -12.75
C ARG A 251 -6.16 -20.44 -14.24
N LYS A 252 -7.33 -20.15 -14.81
CA LYS A 252 -7.55 -20.28 -16.25
C LYS A 252 -6.93 -19.11 -17.00
N GLU A 253 -6.41 -19.38 -18.19
CA GLU A 253 -5.68 -18.37 -18.95
C GLU A 253 -6.56 -17.18 -19.38
N ASP A 254 -7.78 -17.46 -19.86
CA ASP A 254 -8.74 -16.41 -20.21
C ASP A 254 -9.11 -15.53 -19.00
N GLU A 255 -9.17 -16.13 -17.81
CA GLU A 255 -9.47 -15.46 -16.55
C GLU A 255 -8.30 -14.54 -16.12
N LYS A 256 -7.06 -15.02 -16.19
CA LYS A 256 -5.87 -14.17 -15.99
C LYS A 256 -5.88 -12.97 -16.94
N ARG A 257 -6.12 -13.22 -18.24
CA ARG A 257 -6.14 -12.18 -19.27
C ARG A 257 -7.20 -11.11 -18.99
N ILE A 258 -8.43 -11.50 -18.64
CA ILE A 258 -9.51 -10.55 -18.32
C ILE A 258 -9.14 -9.69 -17.10
N ALA A 259 -8.61 -10.30 -16.03
CA ALA A 259 -8.19 -9.58 -14.83
C ALA A 259 -7.06 -8.57 -15.14
N ASN A 260 -6.02 -9.00 -15.85
CA ASN A 260 -4.89 -8.17 -16.26
C ASN A 260 -5.34 -6.96 -17.11
N GLN A 261 -6.21 -7.18 -18.10
CA GLN A 261 -6.70 -6.12 -18.98
C GLN A 261 -7.54 -5.07 -18.24
N HIS A 262 -8.41 -5.50 -17.32
CA HIS A 262 -9.20 -4.55 -16.53
C HIS A 262 -8.34 -3.76 -15.54
N LEU A 263 -7.34 -4.39 -14.93
CA LEU A 263 -6.39 -3.71 -14.05
C LEU A 263 -5.53 -2.69 -14.81
N ASP A 264 -4.99 -3.05 -15.99
CA ASP A 264 -4.25 -2.12 -16.86
C ASP A 264 -5.08 -0.88 -17.19
N ARG A 265 -6.32 -1.07 -17.66
CA ARG A 265 -7.23 0.03 -17.98
C ARG A 265 -7.52 0.90 -16.76
N PHE A 266 -7.77 0.29 -15.60
CA PHE A 266 -8.10 1.03 -14.39
C PHE A 266 -6.95 1.90 -13.89
N ILE A 267 -5.74 1.33 -13.88
CA ILE A 267 -4.53 2.03 -13.43
C ILE A 267 -4.24 3.24 -14.33
N ARG A 268 -4.33 3.10 -15.65
CA ARG A 268 -4.18 4.22 -16.60
C ARG A 268 -5.20 5.33 -16.32
N LEU A 269 -6.46 4.94 -16.14
CA LEU A 269 -7.54 5.88 -15.90
C LEU A 269 -7.39 6.65 -14.59
N LEU A 270 -6.90 5.99 -13.53
CA LEU A 270 -6.59 6.65 -12.27
C LEU A 270 -5.47 7.67 -12.43
N PHE A 271 -4.39 7.31 -13.15
CA PHE A 271 -3.28 8.22 -13.39
C PHE A 271 -3.73 9.45 -14.20
N GLU A 272 -4.48 9.24 -15.29
CA GLU A 272 -5.09 10.31 -16.09
C GLU A 272 -5.96 11.23 -15.21
N SER A 273 -6.77 10.66 -14.32
CA SER A 273 -7.66 11.43 -13.44
C SER A 273 -6.90 12.24 -12.38
N ILE A 274 -5.67 11.87 -12.01
CA ILE A 274 -4.80 12.67 -11.15
C ILE A 274 -4.28 13.90 -11.90
N LEU A 275 -4.07 13.79 -13.22
CA LEU A 275 -3.54 14.89 -14.03
C LEU A 275 -4.66 15.84 -14.49
N ASP A 276 -5.76 15.28 -14.99
CA ASP A 276 -6.78 16.05 -15.70
C ASP A 276 -7.86 16.64 -14.78
N SER A 277 -8.06 16.07 -13.59
CA SER A 277 -9.11 16.54 -12.69
C SER A 277 -8.82 17.94 -12.17
N SER A 278 -9.79 18.84 -12.32
CA SER A 278 -9.73 20.19 -11.75
C SER A 278 -9.83 20.21 -10.22
N LEU A 279 -10.36 19.15 -9.61
CA LEU A 279 -10.69 19.11 -8.18
C LEU A 279 -9.57 18.46 -7.37
N ALA A 280 -8.93 19.22 -6.47
CA ALA A 280 -7.83 18.72 -5.64
C ALA A 280 -8.21 17.48 -4.80
N LYS A 281 -9.43 17.45 -4.23
CA LYS A 281 -9.96 16.30 -3.48
C LYS A 281 -10.03 15.04 -4.35
N MET A 282 -10.36 15.18 -5.63
CA MET A 282 -10.46 14.05 -6.55
C MET A 282 -9.09 13.53 -6.97
N ARG A 283 -8.14 14.45 -7.24
CA ARG A 283 -6.72 14.08 -7.48
C ARG A 283 -6.15 13.29 -6.31
N GLN A 284 -6.34 13.77 -5.08
CA GLN A 284 -5.86 13.08 -3.88
C GLN A 284 -6.51 11.70 -3.70
N PHE A 285 -7.82 11.59 -3.91
CA PHE A 285 -8.52 10.31 -3.85
C PHE A 285 -7.98 9.32 -4.90
N CYS A 286 -7.83 9.75 -6.16
CA CYS A 286 -7.30 8.89 -7.23
C CYS A 286 -5.85 8.47 -6.95
N ALA A 287 -5.02 9.35 -6.39
CA ALA A 287 -3.64 9.03 -6.03
C ALA A 287 -3.56 7.96 -4.95
N VAL A 288 -4.37 8.07 -3.89
CA VAL A 288 -4.47 7.04 -2.83
C VAL A 288 -4.97 5.72 -3.39
N LEU A 289 -5.99 5.76 -4.27
CA LEU A 289 -6.55 4.54 -4.85
C LEU A 289 -5.56 3.87 -5.82
N LEU A 290 -4.81 4.65 -6.59
CA LEU A 290 -3.75 4.17 -7.48
C LEU A 290 -2.61 3.53 -6.67
N ASP A 291 -2.19 4.16 -5.57
CA ASP A 291 -1.19 3.58 -4.66
C ASP A 291 -1.63 2.19 -4.15
N ARG A 292 -2.91 2.05 -3.77
CA ARG A 292 -3.51 0.76 -3.41
C ARG A 292 -3.55 -0.22 -4.57
N CYS A 293 -3.94 0.20 -5.79
CA CYS A 293 -3.89 -0.67 -6.97
C CYS A 293 -2.49 -1.22 -7.22
N LEU A 294 -1.46 -0.37 -7.13
CA LEU A 294 -0.08 -0.79 -7.37
C LEU A 294 0.43 -1.76 -6.28
N THR A 295 0.01 -1.55 -5.04
CA THR A 295 0.47 -2.34 -3.87
C THR A 295 -0.32 -3.63 -3.68
N ASP A 296 -1.63 -3.52 -3.60
CA ASP A 296 -2.52 -4.62 -3.20
C ASP A 296 -2.82 -5.55 -4.37
N LEU A 297 -2.84 -5.02 -5.60
CA LEU A 297 -3.23 -5.77 -6.80
C LEU A 297 -2.05 -6.02 -7.74
N LEU A 298 -1.46 -4.97 -8.33
CA LEU A 298 -0.52 -5.10 -9.46
C LEU A 298 0.72 -5.93 -9.12
N TYR A 299 1.32 -5.71 -7.94
CA TYR A 299 2.46 -6.51 -7.48
C TYR A 299 2.18 -8.01 -7.60
N SER A 300 1.02 -8.43 -7.10
CA SER A 300 0.62 -9.83 -7.15
C SER A 300 0.26 -10.33 -8.56
N HIS A 301 -0.19 -9.45 -9.47
CA HIS A 301 -0.41 -9.86 -10.86
C HIS A 301 0.92 -10.07 -11.60
N ILE A 302 1.93 -9.25 -11.31
CA ILE A 302 3.27 -9.40 -11.89
C ILE A 302 3.88 -10.74 -11.47
N GLU A 303 3.75 -11.11 -10.18
CA GLU A 303 4.31 -12.36 -9.66
C GLU A 303 3.48 -13.61 -10.01
N GLU A 304 2.15 -13.57 -9.86
CA GLU A 304 1.31 -14.78 -9.88
C GLU A 304 0.47 -14.94 -11.17
N LEU A 305 0.20 -13.86 -11.90
CA LEU A 305 -0.77 -13.82 -13.01
C LEU A 305 -0.15 -13.43 -14.35
N GLU A 306 1.17 -13.55 -14.49
CA GLU A 306 1.90 -13.31 -15.75
C GLU A 306 1.53 -11.96 -16.39
N PHE A 307 1.37 -10.93 -15.56
CA PHE A 307 0.88 -9.62 -16.00
C PHE A 307 1.70 -9.05 -17.16
N MET A 308 3.03 -9.19 -17.10
CA MET A 308 3.92 -8.64 -18.12
C MET A 308 3.81 -9.34 -19.48
N ALA A 309 3.33 -10.58 -19.54
CA ALA A 309 3.05 -11.26 -20.80
C ALA A 309 1.79 -10.69 -21.48
N HIS A 310 0.79 -10.31 -20.69
CA HIS A 310 -0.50 -9.83 -21.17
C HIS A 310 -0.55 -8.32 -21.42
N CYS A 311 0.07 -7.54 -20.54
CA CYS A 311 0.01 -6.08 -20.51
C CYS A 311 1.42 -5.45 -20.39
N PRO A 312 2.35 -5.74 -21.33
CA PRO A 312 3.74 -5.27 -21.24
C PRO A 312 3.89 -3.75 -21.28
N GLN A 313 2.89 -3.04 -21.83
CA GLN A 313 2.93 -1.60 -22.04
C GLN A 313 2.44 -0.77 -20.84
N LEU A 314 1.97 -1.38 -19.74
CA LEU A 314 1.49 -0.61 -18.58
C LEU A 314 2.63 0.20 -17.95
N LEU A 315 3.68 -0.47 -17.50
CA LEU A 315 4.78 0.17 -16.76
C LEU A 315 5.52 1.23 -17.61
N PRO A 316 5.88 0.97 -18.89
CA PRO A 316 6.45 2.00 -19.76
C PRO A 316 5.54 3.20 -19.94
N HIS A 317 4.23 2.97 -20.09
CA HIS A 317 3.28 4.07 -20.24
C HIS A 317 3.13 4.91 -18.98
N LEU A 318 3.07 4.30 -17.79
CA LEU A 318 3.01 5.04 -16.53
C LEU A 318 4.28 5.85 -16.30
N ALA A 319 5.44 5.31 -16.68
CA ALA A 319 6.69 6.08 -16.66
C ALA A 319 6.64 7.27 -17.62
N GLN A 320 6.06 7.11 -18.82
CA GLN A 320 5.88 8.22 -19.75
C GLN A 320 4.88 9.26 -19.21
N GLN A 321 3.71 8.85 -18.71
CA GLN A 321 2.74 9.77 -18.12
C GLN A 321 3.31 10.53 -16.92
N PHE A 322 4.13 9.87 -16.09
CA PHE A 322 4.85 10.54 -15.01
C PHE A 322 5.79 11.61 -15.56
N ARG A 323 6.55 11.32 -16.62
CA ARG A 323 7.43 12.30 -17.26
C ARG A 323 6.64 13.51 -17.75
N ASP A 324 5.53 13.26 -18.42
CA ASP A 324 4.66 14.30 -18.97
C ASP A 324 3.98 15.12 -17.86
N SER A 325 3.85 14.54 -16.65
CA SER A 325 3.38 15.25 -15.45
C SER A 325 4.41 16.21 -14.85
N LEU A 326 5.71 16.06 -15.14
CA LEU A 326 6.79 16.91 -14.59
C LEU A 326 6.91 18.25 -15.34
N VAL A 327 5.78 18.85 -15.70
CA VAL A 327 5.68 20.17 -16.33
C VAL A 327 4.92 21.10 -15.39
N LEU A 328 5.24 22.41 -15.42
CA LEU A 328 4.64 23.42 -14.53
C LEU A 328 3.10 23.44 -14.53
N ARG A 329 2.45 23.05 -15.64
CA ARG A 329 0.99 22.92 -15.72
C ARG A 329 0.42 21.97 -14.66
N TYR A 330 1.13 20.91 -14.33
CA TYR A 330 0.71 19.86 -13.39
C TYR A 330 1.42 19.96 -12.03
N ARG A 331 1.96 21.13 -11.69
CA ARG A 331 2.74 21.37 -10.46
C ARG A 331 2.01 20.91 -9.20
N ASP A 332 0.71 21.18 -9.11
CA ASP A 332 -0.12 20.79 -7.96
C ASP A 332 -0.28 19.26 -7.80
N SER A 333 -0.03 18.50 -8.87
CA SER A 333 -0.10 17.03 -8.87
C SER A 333 1.25 16.39 -8.53
N TRP A 334 2.35 17.13 -8.48
CA TRP A 334 3.70 16.55 -8.25
C TRP A 334 3.80 15.82 -6.90
N LEU A 335 3.23 16.40 -5.84
CA LEU A 335 3.18 15.75 -4.52
C LEU A 335 2.38 14.44 -4.52
N LEU A 336 1.55 14.21 -5.54
CA LEU A 336 0.79 12.99 -5.72
C LEU A 336 1.48 12.00 -6.67
N THR A 337 2.06 12.49 -7.77
CA THR A 337 2.66 11.63 -8.81
C THR A 337 4.06 11.13 -8.47
N ILE A 338 4.86 11.88 -7.70
CA ILE A 338 6.20 11.45 -7.28
C ILE A 338 6.16 10.21 -6.37
N PRO A 339 5.29 10.13 -5.34
CA PRO A 339 5.11 8.89 -4.57
C PRO A 339 4.74 7.68 -5.45
N ILE A 340 3.88 7.89 -6.45
CA ILE A 340 3.48 6.84 -7.41
C ILE A 340 4.71 6.38 -8.20
N PHE A 341 5.56 7.30 -8.67
CA PHE A 341 6.80 6.95 -9.35
C PHE A 341 7.79 6.19 -8.44
N ALA A 342 7.91 6.60 -7.18
CA ALA A 342 8.71 5.87 -6.20
C ALA A 342 8.22 4.43 -6.03
N ARG A 343 6.90 4.20 -6.09
CA ARG A 343 6.30 2.86 -6.08
C ARG A 343 6.56 2.11 -7.38
N LEU A 344 6.47 2.76 -8.54
CA LEU A 344 6.85 2.17 -9.83
C LEU A 344 8.28 1.63 -9.80
N CYS A 345 9.22 2.36 -9.20
CA CYS A 345 10.61 1.90 -9.05
C CYS A 345 10.72 0.59 -8.25
N ARG A 346 9.82 0.35 -7.29
CA ARG A 346 9.82 -0.84 -6.41
C ARG A 346 9.20 -2.06 -7.07
N ILE A 347 8.12 -1.88 -7.83
CA ILE A 347 7.35 -3.00 -8.41
C ILE A 347 7.85 -3.44 -9.78
N TRP A 348 8.73 -2.65 -10.41
CA TRP A 348 9.19 -2.95 -11.76
C TRP A 348 10.02 -4.24 -11.78
N PRO A 349 9.68 -5.22 -12.64
CA PRO A 349 10.36 -6.50 -12.67
C PRO A 349 11.82 -6.35 -13.09
N ARG A 350 12.73 -6.99 -12.34
CA ARG A 350 14.17 -6.94 -12.64
C ARG A 350 14.47 -7.85 -13.83
N SER A 351 15.17 -7.33 -14.83
CA SER A 351 15.66 -8.14 -15.96
C SER A 351 16.78 -9.07 -15.52
N GLU A 352 17.03 -10.12 -16.31
CA GLU A 352 18.14 -11.07 -16.08
C GLU A 352 19.51 -10.36 -15.99
N ASN A 353 19.69 -9.27 -16.75
CA ASN A 353 20.91 -8.46 -16.76
C ASN A 353 20.97 -7.43 -15.63
N ALA A 354 19.94 -7.31 -14.79
CA ALA A 354 19.83 -6.34 -13.71
C ALA A 354 19.94 -4.86 -14.14
N GLU A 355 19.69 -4.57 -15.42
CA GLU A 355 19.74 -3.22 -16.00
C GLU A 355 18.50 -2.39 -15.62
N LEU A 356 18.70 -1.09 -15.38
CA LEU A 356 17.59 -0.17 -15.12
C LEU A 356 16.87 0.16 -16.43
N PRO A 357 15.53 0.04 -16.49
CA PRO A 357 14.76 0.46 -17.65
C PRO A 357 15.03 1.92 -18.03
N PRO A 358 15.20 2.24 -19.33
CA PRO A 358 15.59 3.58 -19.77
C PRO A 358 14.56 4.66 -19.39
N SER A 359 13.27 4.30 -19.39
CA SER A 359 12.18 5.17 -18.96
C SER A 359 12.28 5.58 -17.49
N LEU A 360 12.62 4.63 -16.60
CA LEU A 360 12.87 4.91 -15.18
C LEU A 360 14.15 5.75 -15.00
N ALA A 361 15.22 5.42 -15.71
CA ALA A 361 16.49 6.13 -15.65
C ALA A 361 16.32 7.62 -16.02
N GLU A 362 15.61 7.91 -17.10
CA GLU A 362 15.38 9.27 -17.54
C GLU A 362 14.48 10.06 -16.58
N ASN A 363 13.45 9.43 -16.02
CA ASN A 363 12.59 10.08 -15.02
C ASN A 363 13.34 10.38 -13.72
N LEU A 364 14.23 9.50 -13.28
CA LEU A 364 15.11 9.74 -12.15
C LEU A 364 16.09 10.89 -12.43
N ARG A 365 16.65 10.97 -13.64
CA ARG A 365 17.47 12.12 -14.07
C ARG A 365 16.69 13.43 -14.01
N ASN A 366 15.43 13.44 -14.47
CA ASN A 366 14.56 14.62 -14.42
C ASN A 366 14.22 15.02 -12.97
N ILE A 367 13.86 14.07 -12.11
CA ILE A 367 13.66 14.31 -10.66
C ILE A 367 14.90 14.95 -10.06
N ALA A 368 16.06 14.40 -10.38
CA ALA A 368 17.31 14.86 -9.80
C ALA A 368 17.66 16.29 -10.30
N GLN A 369 17.43 16.61 -11.57
CA GLN A 369 17.59 17.97 -12.11
C GLN A 369 16.63 18.98 -11.44
N LEU A 370 15.37 18.61 -11.26
CA LEU A 370 14.40 19.43 -10.53
C LEU A 370 14.83 19.64 -9.07
N ARG A 371 15.37 18.60 -8.44
CA ARG A 371 15.87 18.65 -7.06
C ARG A 371 17.10 19.56 -6.90
N ASP A 372 17.98 19.63 -7.91
CA ASP A 372 19.09 20.60 -7.93
C ASP A 372 18.58 22.04 -7.97
N SER A 373 17.57 22.32 -8.81
CA SER A 373 16.98 23.66 -8.94
C SER A 373 16.32 24.19 -7.66
N LEU A 374 16.02 23.31 -6.70
CA LEU A 374 15.44 23.67 -5.39
C LEU A 374 16.50 24.00 -4.32
N ALA A 375 17.76 23.62 -4.53
CA ALA A 375 18.85 23.78 -3.57
C ALA A 375 19.28 25.26 -3.40
N ASP A 376 19.22 26.06 -4.45
CA ASP A 376 19.83 27.41 -4.51
C ASP A 376 19.03 28.55 -3.84
N GLY A 377 18.06 28.24 -2.98
CA GLY A 377 17.30 29.23 -2.19
C GLY A 377 16.34 30.14 -2.99
N SER A 378 16.72 30.54 -4.21
CA SER A 378 15.95 31.31 -5.18
C SER A 378 15.45 30.39 -6.29
N CYS A 379 14.31 29.73 -6.04
CA CYS A 379 13.74 28.84 -7.03
C CYS A 379 12.69 29.58 -7.87
N PRO A 380 12.89 29.79 -9.18
CA PRO A 380 11.87 30.37 -10.05
C PRO A 380 10.65 29.45 -10.25
N LEU A 381 10.72 28.18 -9.82
CA LEU A 381 9.60 27.22 -9.87
C LEU A 381 8.58 27.42 -8.75
N LEU A 382 8.91 28.22 -7.74
CA LEU A 382 8.10 28.50 -6.58
C LEU A 382 7.86 30.01 -6.51
N ASP A 383 6.61 30.44 -6.58
CA ASP A 383 6.26 31.84 -6.38
C ASP A 383 6.85 32.33 -5.04
N SER A 384 7.28 33.59 -4.98
CA SER A 384 7.83 34.23 -3.78
C SER A 384 6.88 34.23 -2.56
N HIS A 385 5.64 33.76 -2.75
CA HIS A 385 4.58 33.61 -1.74
C HIS A 385 4.32 32.16 -1.31
N SER A 386 4.99 31.16 -1.91
CA SER A 386 4.83 29.76 -1.50
C SER A 386 5.48 29.53 -0.12
N SER A 387 4.77 28.81 0.76
CA SER A 387 5.28 28.56 2.11
C SER A 387 6.54 27.68 2.05
N THR A 388 7.51 27.96 2.92
CA THR A 388 8.70 27.12 3.12
C THR A 388 8.34 25.65 3.35
N GLU A 389 7.17 25.40 3.95
CA GLU A 389 6.61 24.07 4.18
C GLU A 389 6.30 23.30 2.88
N ALA A 390 5.69 23.95 1.88
CA ALA A 390 5.37 23.32 0.60
C ALA A 390 6.65 22.95 -0.18
N LYS A 391 7.67 23.82 -0.11
CA LYS A 391 9.00 23.55 -0.68
C LYS A 391 9.64 22.31 -0.02
N ASN A 392 9.61 22.24 1.30
CA ASN A 392 10.18 21.13 2.05
C ASN A 392 9.44 19.81 1.77
N ALA A 393 8.11 19.84 1.69
CA ALA A 393 7.32 18.66 1.34
C ALA A 393 7.68 18.11 -0.05
N LEU A 394 7.89 18.99 -1.04
CA LEU A 394 8.30 18.58 -2.38
C LEU A 394 9.73 18.01 -2.42
N VAL A 395 10.66 18.65 -1.69
CA VAL A 395 12.03 18.14 -1.50
C VAL A 395 12.01 16.74 -0.89
N ASP A 396 11.18 16.54 0.15
CA ASP A 396 11.04 15.24 0.80
C ASP A 396 10.52 14.16 -0.17
N GLU A 397 9.60 14.50 -1.07
CA GLU A 397 9.10 13.54 -2.07
C GLU A 397 10.16 13.18 -3.12
N PHE A 398 10.93 14.14 -3.63
CA PHE A 398 12.04 13.86 -4.54
C PHE A 398 13.10 12.98 -3.87
N ASP A 399 13.44 13.29 -2.62
CA ASP A 399 14.39 12.51 -1.82
C ASP A 399 13.85 11.08 -1.59
N ARG A 400 12.55 10.92 -1.28
CA ARG A 400 11.88 9.62 -1.15
C ARG A 400 11.95 8.80 -2.44
N ALA A 401 11.72 9.41 -3.60
CA ALA A 401 11.79 8.72 -4.89
C ALA A 401 13.21 8.22 -5.20
N CYS A 402 14.22 9.06 -4.94
CA CYS A 402 15.62 8.67 -5.11
C CYS A 402 16.02 7.54 -4.15
N ILE A 403 15.62 7.61 -2.86
CA ILE A 403 15.87 6.54 -1.89
C ILE A 403 15.18 5.24 -2.32
N ALA A 404 13.95 5.31 -2.82
CA ALA A 404 13.24 4.12 -3.32
C ALA A 404 14.01 3.46 -4.47
N ALA A 405 14.51 4.25 -5.42
CA ALA A 405 15.33 3.74 -6.51
C ALA A 405 16.65 3.13 -6.01
N ILE A 406 17.38 3.80 -5.09
CA ILE A 406 18.62 3.27 -4.51
C ILE A 406 18.36 1.96 -3.76
N ASN A 407 17.28 1.88 -3.00
CA ASN A 407 16.94 0.69 -2.22
C ASN A 407 16.63 -0.51 -3.13
N THR A 408 15.86 -0.29 -4.21
CA THR A 408 15.42 -1.38 -5.10
C THR A 408 16.47 -1.74 -6.15
N TRP A 409 17.11 -0.78 -6.78
CA TRP A 409 18.00 -1.04 -7.92
C TRP A 409 19.47 -1.18 -7.51
N GLY A 410 19.83 -0.62 -6.36
CA GLY A 410 21.16 -0.63 -5.79
C GLY A 410 21.89 0.70 -5.98
N PRO A 411 22.75 1.11 -5.04
CA PRO A 411 23.45 2.39 -5.10
C PRO A 411 24.42 2.48 -6.27
N GLU A 412 25.08 1.38 -6.68
CA GLU A 412 26.04 1.39 -7.79
C GLU A 412 25.39 1.84 -9.11
N LEU A 413 24.32 1.17 -9.53
CA LEU A 413 23.61 1.48 -10.77
C LEU A 413 23.02 2.90 -10.76
N ILE A 414 22.41 3.30 -9.64
CA ILE A 414 21.77 4.61 -9.54
C ILE A 414 22.80 5.75 -9.51
N LEU A 415 23.87 5.62 -8.71
CA LEU A 415 24.84 6.71 -8.51
C LEU A 415 25.91 6.78 -9.60
N ARG A 416 26.18 5.69 -10.33
CA ARG A 416 27.12 5.70 -11.46
C ARG A 416 26.42 6.13 -12.75
N ASP A 417 25.29 5.51 -13.06
CA ASP A 417 24.74 5.55 -14.42
C ASP A 417 23.53 6.48 -14.58
N VAL A 418 22.90 6.90 -13.49
CA VAL A 418 21.65 7.68 -13.53
C VAL A 418 21.82 9.05 -12.89
N ILE A 419 22.15 9.09 -11.60
CA ILE A 419 22.30 10.31 -10.80
C ILE A 419 23.76 10.44 -10.36
N SER A 420 24.62 10.67 -11.35
CA SER A 420 26.05 10.81 -11.11
C SER A 420 26.38 12.01 -10.21
N ILE A 421 27.36 11.81 -9.32
CA ILE A 421 27.93 12.85 -8.45
C ILE A 421 29.05 13.62 -9.18
N GLU A 422 29.45 13.21 -10.39
CA GLU A 422 30.49 13.88 -11.18
C GLU A 422 30.26 15.40 -11.37
N PRO A 423 29.03 15.92 -11.54
CA PRO A 423 28.80 17.37 -11.61
C PRO A 423 29.30 18.13 -10.38
N LEU A 424 29.17 17.55 -9.18
CA LEU A 424 29.71 18.14 -7.94
C LEU A 424 31.23 18.25 -8.00
N LEU A 425 31.90 17.23 -8.56
CA LEU A 425 33.36 17.20 -8.66
C LEU A 425 33.88 18.22 -9.66
N VAL A 426 33.26 18.28 -10.85
CA VAL A 426 33.63 19.24 -11.89
C VAL A 426 33.49 20.65 -11.34
N GLU A 427 32.41 20.93 -10.63
CA GLU A 427 32.19 22.21 -9.95
C GLU A 427 33.27 22.53 -8.91
N LEU A 428 33.60 21.55 -8.06
CA LEU A 428 34.66 21.68 -7.06
C LEU A 428 36.06 21.88 -7.69
N GLU A 429 36.34 21.26 -8.83
CA GLU A 429 37.64 21.32 -9.51
C GLU A 429 37.81 22.59 -10.36
N GLU A 430 36.74 23.09 -11.01
CA GLU A 430 36.80 24.26 -11.88
C GLU A 430 36.73 25.60 -11.12
N LEU A 431 36.20 25.62 -9.90
CA LEU A 431 36.23 26.76 -8.96
C LEU A 431 35.63 28.09 -9.49
N LYS A 432 34.84 28.06 -10.57
CA LYS A 432 34.25 29.27 -11.20
C LYS A 432 32.95 29.74 -10.54
N SER A 433 32.15 28.80 -10.04
CA SER A 433 30.91 29.04 -9.27
C SER A 433 30.65 27.84 -8.36
N LEU A 434 30.06 28.05 -7.19
CA LEU A 434 29.96 27.05 -6.11
C LEU A 434 28.50 26.91 -5.66
N HIS A 435 27.74 26.14 -6.43
CA HIS A 435 26.32 25.77 -6.25
C HIS A 435 26.12 24.43 -5.52
N LEU A 436 27.18 23.62 -5.35
CA LEU A 436 27.13 22.31 -4.68
C LEU A 436 26.08 21.37 -5.30
N LEU A 437 26.01 21.34 -6.63
CA LEU A 437 25.08 20.49 -7.37
C LEU A 437 25.24 19.03 -6.93
N ARG A 438 24.15 18.26 -6.82
CA ARG A 438 24.18 16.84 -6.42
C ARG A 438 24.68 16.53 -5.00
N SER A 439 25.14 17.50 -4.22
CA SER A 439 25.62 17.27 -2.83
C SER A 439 24.54 16.68 -1.91
N TRP A 440 23.27 16.98 -2.17
CA TRP A 440 22.10 16.46 -1.47
C TRP A 440 21.93 14.94 -1.58
N ILE A 441 22.60 14.27 -2.53
CA ILE A 441 22.53 12.80 -2.68
C ILE A 441 23.27 12.08 -1.55
N LEU A 442 24.36 12.66 -1.05
CA LEU A 442 25.19 12.04 0.01
C LEU A 442 24.38 11.66 1.26
N PRO A 443 23.55 12.54 1.86
CA PRO A 443 22.68 12.15 2.97
C PRO A 443 21.59 11.14 2.58
N LEU A 444 21.19 11.03 1.30
CA LEU A 444 20.23 10.02 0.86
C LEU A 444 20.85 8.62 0.81
N VAL A 445 22.09 8.52 0.32
CA VAL A 445 22.84 7.25 0.33
C VAL A 445 22.99 6.74 1.76
N MET A 446 23.23 7.63 2.72
CA MET A 446 23.29 7.30 4.16
C MET A 446 21.98 6.75 4.74
N ARG A 447 20.85 7.24 4.24
CA ARG A 447 19.51 6.83 4.68
C ARG A 447 18.99 5.59 3.95
N SER A 448 19.63 5.23 2.83
CA SER A 448 19.25 4.09 2.02
C SER A 448 19.56 2.77 2.73
N VAL A 449 18.68 1.79 2.53
CA VAL A 449 18.85 0.41 2.96
C VAL A 449 18.67 -0.47 1.71
N PRO A 450 19.76 -0.70 0.96
CA PRO A 450 19.70 -1.47 -0.28
C PRO A 450 19.17 -2.88 -0.04
N MET A 451 18.15 -3.28 -0.80
CA MET A 451 17.58 -4.64 -0.77
C MET A 451 18.52 -5.67 -1.39
N HIS A 452 19.46 -5.22 -2.23
CA HIS A 452 20.44 -6.07 -2.88
C HIS A 452 21.85 -5.66 -2.47
N SER A 453 22.73 -6.66 -2.39
CA SER A 453 24.13 -6.46 -2.03
C SER A 453 24.84 -5.61 -3.10
N CYS A 454 25.75 -4.76 -2.64
CA CYS A 454 26.56 -3.89 -3.48
C CYS A 454 27.99 -4.44 -3.51
N ASP A 455 28.72 -4.24 -4.61
CA ASP A 455 30.14 -4.49 -4.56
C ASP A 455 30.81 -3.42 -3.70
N ILE A 456 31.67 -3.84 -2.77
CA ILE A 456 32.41 -2.91 -1.94
C ILE A 456 33.46 -2.15 -2.76
N SER A 457 33.87 -2.72 -3.90
CA SER A 457 34.73 -2.05 -4.88
C SER A 457 34.13 -0.74 -5.37
N PHE A 458 32.80 -0.68 -5.56
CA PHE A 458 32.12 0.57 -5.91
C PHE A 458 32.37 1.66 -4.87
N PHE A 459 32.30 1.33 -3.58
CA PHE A 459 32.56 2.33 -2.54
C PHE A 459 34.03 2.71 -2.47
N THR A 460 34.97 1.78 -2.67
CA THR A 460 36.41 2.08 -2.65
C THR A 460 36.87 2.88 -3.86
N ASP A 461 36.35 2.54 -5.04
CA ASP A 461 36.88 3.02 -6.31
C ASP A 461 36.14 4.25 -6.78
N TYR A 462 34.85 4.38 -6.46
CA TYR A 462 34.02 5.52 -6.86
C TYR A 462 33.76 6.49 -5.68
N ILE A 463 33.20 6.03 -4.56
CA ILE A 463 32.82 6.95 -3.47
C ILE A 463 34.02 7.46 -2.66
N LEU A 464 35.03 6.63 -2.43
CA LEU A 464 36.25 7.03 -1.71
C LEU A 464 37.16 7.90 -2.56
N SER A 465 37.32 7.58 -3.85
CA SER A 465 38.06 8.43 -4.78
C SER A 465 37.39 9.82 -4.93
N LEU A 466 36.06 9.86 -4.95
CA LEU A 466 35.26 11.08 -4.88
C LEU A 466 35.59 11.90 -3.62
N ALA A 467 35.60 11.25 -2.45
CA ALA A 467 35.94 11.90 -1.19
C ALA A 467 37.39 12.42 -1.19
N ASP A 468 38.34 11.67 -1.74
CA ASP A 468 39.74 12.08 -1.84
C ASP A 468 39.92 13.29 -2.76
N ARG A 469 39.24 13.31 -3.91
CA ARG A 469 39.20 14.47 -4.82
C ARG A 469 38.61 15.69 -4.12
N ALA A 470 37.49 15.53 -3.42
CA ALA A 470 36.87 16.61 -2.66
C ALA A 470 37.80 17.14 -1.55
N VAL A 471 38.49 16.26 -0.82
CA VAL A 471 39.49 16.66 0.20
C VAL A 471 40.69 17.35 -0.44
N ALA A 472 41.14 16.93 -1.61
CA ALA A 472 42.23 17.59 -2.32
C ALA A 472 41.82 19.00 -2.77
N VAL A 473 40.60 19.18 -3.26
CA VAL A 473 40.03 20.51 -3.58
C VAL A 473 39.91 21.36 -2.33
N THR A 474 39.35 20.83 -1.24
CA THR A 474 39.23 21.61 0.01
C THR A 474 40.58 21.95 0.59
N LYS A 475 41.61 21.10 0.48
CA LYS A 475 42.99 21.44 0.87
C LYS A 475 43.58 22.56 0.01
N LYS A 476 43.28 22.61 -1.29
CA LYS A 476 43.65 23.73 -2.17
C LYS A 476 42.95 25.04 -1.73
N LEU A 477 41.70 24.96 -1.29
CA LEU A 477 40.93 26.08 -0.76
C LEU A 477 41.37 26.49 0.67
N ALA A 478 41.72 25.51 1.50
CA ALA A 478 42.05 25.64 2.92
C ALA A 478 43.50 26.11 3.20
N ALA A 479 44.23 26.56 2.19
CA ALA A 479 45.29 27.57 2.41
C ALA A 479 44.72 28.82 3.15
N GLY A 480 43.39 28.97 3.23
CA GLY A 480 42.69 29.63 4.33
C GLY A 480 41.61 28.74 4.97
N GLN A 481 41.95 28.06 6.07
CA GLN A 481 41.08 27.37 7.05
C GLN A 481 40.35 26.08 6.61
N GLY A 482 40.49 25.04 7.43
CA GLY A 482 40.13 23.66 7.11
C GLY A 482 38.74 23.19 7.56
N PHE A 483 38.24 22.14 6.91
CA PHE A 483 37.21 21.25 7.46
C PHE A 483 37.17 19.86 6.79
N VAL A 484 36.45 18.95 7.47
CA VAL A 484 36.45 17.47 7.50
C VAL A 484 35.35 16.83 6.62
N SER A 485 35.62 15.65 6.06
CA SER A 485 34.70 14.82 5.24
C SER A 485 33.97 13.72 6.02
N LYS A 486 32.70 13.43 5.66
CA LYS A 486 31.88 12.30 6.15
C LYS A 486 31.92 11.11 5.17
N LEU A 487 32.13 9.88 5.65
CA LEU A 487 32.05 8.64 4.85
C LEU A 487 30.67 7.97 4.95
N PRO A 488 30.23 7.24 3.90
CA PRO A 488 28.98 6.50 3.94
C PRO A 488 29.02 5.20 4.76
N THR A 489 27.93 4.87 5.44
CA THR A 489 27.72 3.60 6.15
C THR A 489 27.52 2.45 5.17
N ALA A 490 28.25 1.35 5.40
CA ALA A 490 28.36 0.21 4.49
C ALA A 490 27.07 -0.62 4.34
N SER A 491 26.80 -1.06 3.10
CA SER A 491 25.86 -2.14 2.76
C SER A 491 26.56 -3.51 2.83
N VAL A 492 25.79 -4.60 2.79
CA VAL A 492 26.30 -5.98 2.77
C VAL A 492 27.20 -6.21 1.52
N PRO A 493 28.49 -6.55 1.68
CA PRO A 493 29.42 -6.68 0.56
C PRO A 493 29.20 -7.97 -0.27
N LYS A 494 29.26 -7.86 -1.61
CA LYS A 494 29.30 -9.01 -2.55
C LYS A 494 30.69 -9.66 -2.66
N SER A 495 31.75 -8.87 -2.51
CA SER A 495 33.16 -9.29 -2.56
C SER A 495 33.92 -8.70 -1.39
N TRP A 496 34.85 -9.47 -0.82
CA TRP A 496 35.63 -9.08 0.36
C TRP A 496 37.06 -8.62 0.04
N GLU A 497 37.53 -8.82 -1.19
CA GLU A 497 38.91 -8.52 -1.60
C GLU A 497 39.32 -7.05 -1.41
N PRO A 498 38.48 -6.03 -1.72
CA PRO A 498 38.87 -4.62 -1.58
C PRO A 498 39.03 -4.18 -0.11
N ILE A 499 38.29 -4.81 0.82
CA ILE A 499 38.46 -4.56 2.26
C ILE A 499 39.87 -4.95 2.74
N SER A 500 40.42 -6.04 2.18
CA SER A 500 41.65 -6.67 2.67
C SER A 500 42.93 -5.89 2.39
N LYS A 501 42.96 -5.01 1.37
CA LYS A 501 44.20 -4.36 0.88
C LYS A 501 44.27 -2.85 1.13
N THR A 502 43.17 -2.12 1.01
CA THR A 502 43.18 -0.64 1.00
C THR A 502 42.22 -0.04 2.03
N LEU A 503 40.95 -0.48 2.03
CA LEU A 503 39.92 0.10 2.88
C LEU A 503 40.15 -0.21 4.38
N GLY A 504 40.57 -1.43 4.73
CA GLY A 504 40.77 -1.83 6.12
C GLY A 504 41.82 -1.00 6.87
N ASN A 505 42.96 -0.72 6.23
CA ASN A 505 44.01 0.12 6.82
C ASN A 505 43.57 1.57 6.98
N ARG A 506 42.86 2.10 5.98
CA ARG A 506 42.33 3.46 6.02
C ARG A 506 41.28 3.63 7.13
N LEU A 507 40.35 2.68 7.27
CA LEU A 507 39.39 2.66 8.38
C LEU A 507 40.12 2.62 9.72
N ALA A 508 41.18 1.83 9.84
CA ALA A 508 41.97 1.75 11.05
C ALA A 508 42.68 3.07 11.39
N GLU A 509 43.10 3.86 10.40
CA GLU A 509 43.72 5.18 10.60
C GLU A 509 42.68 6.24 10.97
N GLU A 510 41.55 6.28 10.27
CA GLU A 510 40.49 7.25 10.49
C GLU A 510 39.78 7.08 11.84
N VAL A 511 39.69 5.85 12.37
CA VAL A 511 39.18 5.60 13.73
C VAL A 511 39.98 6.32 14.81
N ILE A 512 41.29 6.45 14.62
CA ILE A 512 42.17 7.17 15.54
C ILE A 512 42.08 8.67 15.26
N ASN A 513 42.35 9.06 14.02
CA ASN A 513 42.64 10.44 13.64
C ASN A 513 41.39 11.33 13.54
N THR A 514 40.20 10.74 13.35
CA THR A 514 38.98 11.51 13.07
C THR A 514 37.84 11.15 14.04
N PRO A 515 37.74 11.83 15.20
CA PRO A 515 36.76 11.54 16.24
C PRO A 515 35.30 11.54 15.76
N ILE A 516 34.97 12.42 14.80
CA ILE A 516 33.62 12.56 14.22
C ILE A 516 33.18 11.28 13.47
N LEU A 517 34.12 10.56 12.85
CA LEU A 517 33.83 9.36 12.06
C LEU A 517 33.82 8.08 12.90
N ARG A 518 34.41 8.12 14.09
CA ARG A 518 34.66 6.96 14.94
C ARG A 518 33.38 6.13 15.17
N GLU A 519 32.27 6.77 15.49
CA GLU A 519 31.00 6.07 15.73
C GLU A 519 30.48 5.35 14.48
N ALA A 520 30.51 6.00 13.32
CA ALA A 520 30.06 5.40 12.06
C ALA A 520 30.95 4.21 11.67
N ILE A 521 32.27 4.32 11.89
CA ILE A 521 33.20 3.23 11.61
C ILE A 521 32.95 2.05 12.56
N LEU A 522 32.82 2.29 13.87
CA LEU A 522 32.51 1.24 14.86
C LEU A 522 31.20 0.51 14.55
N LYS A 523 30.16 1.24 14.13
CA LYS A 523 28.89 0.64 13.68
C LYS A 523 29.07 -0.21 12.42
N SER A 524 29.82 0.30 11.43
CA SER A 524 30.07 -0.42 10.18
C SER A 524 30.90 -1.68 10.39
N LEU A 525 31.92 -1.63 11.24
CA LEU A 525 32.75 -2.79 11.60
C LEU A 525 31.93 -3.90 12.28
N ARG A 526 30.99 -3.55 13.16
CA ARG A 526 30.07 -4.52 13.77
C ARG A 526 29.19 -5.22 12.74
N ALA A 527 28.55 -4.44 11.86
CA ALA A 527 27.74 -5.01 10.79
C ALA A 527 28.55 -5.92 9.85
N LEU A 528 29.80 -5.55 9.55
CA LEU A 528 30.70 -6.41 8.77
C LEU A 528 31.06 -7.71 9.51
N CYS A 529 31.27 -7.67 10.83
CA CYS A 529 31.52 -8.89 11.61
C CYS A 529 30.30 -9.84 11.60
N GLU A 530 29.09 -9.29 11.72
CA GLU A 530 27.84 -10.06 11.65
C GLU A 530 27.69 -10.75 10.29
N VAL A 531 27.87 -10.03 9.19
CA VAL A 531 27.80 -10.60 7.83
C VAL A 531 28.94 -11.60 7.57
N ALA A 532 30.15 -11.31 8.07
CA ALA A 532 31.30 -12.19 7.90
C ALA A 532 31.11 -13.54 8.61
N ALA A 533 30.33 -13.60 9.69
CA ALA A 533 30.10 -14.84 10.42
C ALA A 533 29.52 -15.96 9.53
N ASP A 534 28.71 -15.58 8.54
CA ASP A 534 28.02 -16.51 7.63
C ASP A 534 28.82 -16.81 6.34
N GLN A 535 29.98 -16.17 6.12
CA GLN A 535 30.74 -16.26 4.86
C GLN A 535 32.24 -16.52 5.08
N GLU A 536 32.76 -17.65 4.57
CA GLU A 536 34.17 -18.04 4.75
C GLU A 536 35.18 -17.03 4.17
N ALA A 537 34.85 -16.42 3.01
CA ALA A 537 35.64 -15.35 2.42
C ALA A 537 35.69 -14.10 3.32
N GLY A 538 34.56 -13.77 3.97
CA GLY A 538 34.47 -12.66 4.92
C GLY A 538 35.25 -12.91 6.20
N LEU A 539 35.16 -14.12 6.77
CA LEU A 539 35.96 -14.52 7.92
C LEU A 539 37.46 -14.36 7.63
N LYS A 540 37.94 -14.79 6.46
CA LYS A 540 39.36 -14.66 6.09
C LYS A 540 39.81 -13.20 6.10
N VAL A 541 39.02 -12.30 5.53
CA VAL A 541 39.34 -10.87 5.44
C VAL A 541 39.25 -10.18 6.80
N MET A 542 38.18 -10.41 7.56
CA MET A 542 38.01 -9.81 8.89
C MET A 542 39.06 -10.30 9.89
N ARG A 543 39.45 -11.59 9.83
CA ARG A 543 40.55 -12.15 10.64
C ARG A 543 41.92 -11.59 10.24
N GLY A 544 42.13 -11.33 8.96
CA GLY A 544 43.33 -10.65 8.46
C GLY A 544 43.46 -9.22 8.98
N GLY A 545 42.38 -8.45 8.92
CA GLY A 545 42.33 -7.06 9.39
C GLY A 545 42.34 -6.90 10.92
N ALA A 546 41.93 -7.93 11.66
CA ALA A 546 41.89 -7.93 13.13
C ALA A 546 43.23 -7.56 13.78
N ARG A 547 44.35 -7.96 13.18
CA ARG A 547 45.71 -7.63 13.68
C ARG A 547 46.02 -6.14 13.69
N VAL A 548 45.37 -5.36 12.82
CA VAL A 548 45.58 -3.91 12.69
C VAL A 548 44.57 -3.13 13.51
N ILE A 549 43.30 -3.54 13.47
CA ILE A 549 42.20 -2.77 14.07
C ILE A 549 42.06 -2.99 15.58
N ILE A 550 42.24 -4.22 16.09
CA ILE A 550 42.01 -4.54 17.51
C ILE A 550 42.98 -3.81 18.44
N PRO A 551 44.30 -3.77 18.18
CA PRO A 551 45.21 -3.01 19.03
C PRO A 551 44.81 -1.53 19.12
N ARG A 552 44.41 -0.93 18.00
CA ARG A 552 44.00 0.48 17.93
C ARG A 552 42.70 0.74 18.70
N LEU A 553 41.72 -0.16 18.60
CA LEU A 553 40.47 -0.07 19.37
C LEU A 553 40.71 -0.23 20.88
N LEU A 554 41.62 -1.12 21.28
CA LEU A 554 42.01 -1.31 22.68
C LEU A 554 42.73 -0.07 23.23
N THR A 555 43.64 0.54 22.47
CA THR A 555 44.28 1.81 22.86
C THR A 555 43.24 2.91 23.09
N ILE A 556 42.29 3.10 22.16
CA ILE A 556 41.24 4.11 22.33
C ILE A 556 40.36 3.77 23.54
N TYR A 557 40.07 2.49 23.80
CA TYR A 557 39.31 2.06 24.97
C TYR A 557 40.07 2.31 26.29
N GLU A 558 41.39 2.15 26.31
CA GLU A 558 42.29 2.47 27.43
C GLU A 558 42.30 3.98 27.72
N ASP A 559 42.35 4.80 26.68
CA ASP A 559 42.43 6.27 26.79
C ASP A 559 41.07 6.92 27.09
N CYS A 560 39.96 6.18 27.03
CA CYS A 560 38.62 6.69 27.33
C CYS A 560 38.39 6.88 28.84
N ASP A 561 38.22 8.15 29.23
CA ASP A 561 37.79 8.56 30.57
C ASP A 561 36.38 8.00 30.90
N PRO A 562 36.24 7.18 31.96
CA PRO A 562 35.00 6.49 32.28
C PRO A 562 33.83 7.40 32.66
N GLU A 563 34.07 8.63 33.15
CA GLU A 563 33.00 9.52 33.61
C GLU A 563 32.41 10.39 32.48
N SER A 564 33.23 10.78 31.50
CA SER A 564 32.83 11.69 30.42
C SER A 564 32.50 10.99 29.10
N GLN A 565 33.00 9.77 28.87
CA GLN A 565 32.91 9.07 27.58
C GLN A 565 32.29 7.66 27.67
N CYS A 566 31.31 7.48 28.57
CA CYS A 566 30.64 6.20 28.79
C CYS A 566 30.05 5.58 27.50
N ASP A 567 29.34 6.38 26.70
CA ASP A 567 28.72 5.93 25.44
C ASP A 567 29.74 5.42 24.41
N LEU A 568 30.88 6.12 24.29
CA LEU A 568 31.95 5.72 23.36
C LEU A 568 32.61 4.43 23.83
N LYS A 569 32.87 4.32 25.14
CA LYS A 569 33.44 3.11 25.77
C LYS A 569 32.53 1.90 25.56
N GLN A 570 31.21 2.06 25.68
CA GLN A 570 30.22 1.01 25.38
C GLN A 570 30.22 0.60 23.90
N LYS A 571 30.27 1.57 22.97
CA LYS A 571 30.33 1.32 21.52
C LYS A 571 31.62 0.58 21.12
N LEU A 572 32.76 0.97 21.69
CA LEU A 572 34.05 0.28 21.51
C LEU A 572 33.99 -1.16 22.02
N ARG A 573 33.48 -1.38 23.24
CA ARG A 573 33.27 -2.71 23.81
C ARG A 573 32.41 -3.59 22.92
N SER A 574 31.26 -3.08 22.45
CA SER A 574 30.37 -3.84 21.58
C SER A 574 31.04 -4.24 20.25
N THR A 575 31.94 -3.40 19.73
CA THR A 575 32.67 -3.66 18.50
C THR A 575 33.77 -4.70 18.70
N LEU A 576 34.50 -4.64 19.82
CA LEU A 576 35.50 -5.65 20.19
C LEU A 576 34.87 -7.04 20.41
N LEU A 577 33.73 -7.11 21.10
CA LEU A 577 32.98 -8.37 21.28
C LEU A 577 32.54 -8.99 19.95
N ALA A 578 32.05 -8.17 19.01
CA ALA A 578 31.69 -8.64 17.67
C ALA A 578 32.90 -9.16 16.85
N TYR A 579 34.10 -8.63 17.09
CA TYR A 579 35.32 -9.18 16.50
C TYR A 579 35.76 -10.48 17.16
N PHE A 580 35.67 -10.57 18.48
CA PHE A 580 36.10 -11.77 19.21
C PHE A 580 35.25 -13.00 18.88
N SER A 581 33.95 -12.83 18.58
CA SER A 581 33.08 -13.94 18.17
C SER A 581 33.50 -14.60 16.85
N ILE A 582 34.18 -13.88 15.95
CA ILE A 582 34.59 -14.39 14.63
C ILE A 582 36.07 -14.80 14.56
N LEU A 583 36.86 -14.57 15.61
CA LEU A 583 38.30 -14.85 15.65
C LEU A 583 38.62 -16.25 16.20
N PRO A 584 39.61 -16.95 15.63
CA PRO A 584 40.09 -18.21 16.18
C PRO A 584 40.86 -17.96 17.49
N PRO A 585 40.84 -18.90 18.45
CA PRO A 585 41.44 -18.73 19.78
C PRO A 585 42.94 -18.38 19.72
N LYS A 586 43.66 -18.86 18.70
CA LYS A 586 45.08 -18.53 18.48
C LYS A 586 45.34 -17.04 18.24
N ILE A 587 44.42 -16.29 17.64
CA ILE A 587 44.58 -14.85 17.37
C ILE A 587 44.19 -14.02 18.60
N VAL A 588 43.27 -14.52 19.43
CA VAL A 588 42.83 -13.88 20.68
C VAL A 588 43.87 -14.05 21.79
N ASN A 589 44.55 -15.20 21.85
CA ASN A 589 45.54 -15.50 22.90
C ASN A 589 46.74 -14.53 22.93
N ASN A 590 47.21 -14.04 21.77
CA ASN A 590 48.37 -13.15 21.73
C ASN A 590 48.09 -11.77 22.39
N PRO A 591 46.97 -11.07 22.10
CA PRO A 591 46.50 -9.95 22.90
C PRO A 591 46.28 -10.27 24.39
N CYS A 592 45.72 -11.44 24.73
CA CYS A 592 45.55 -11.88 26.13
C CYS A 592 46.89 -11.99 26.86
N GLU A 593 47.89 -12.63 26.24
CA GLU A 593 49.22 -12.82 26.81
C GLU A 593 49.94 -11.48 27.01
N ILE A 594 49.79 -10.53 26.09
CA ILE A 594 50.32 -9.16 26.22
C ILE A 594 49.61 -8.41 27.35
N ALA A 595 48.28 -8.56 27.48
CA ALA A 595 47.51 -7.96 28.56
C ALA A 595 47.88 -8.54 29.94
N ILE A 596 48.12 -9.85 30.03
CA ILE A 596 48.61 -10.55 31.23
C ILE A 596 50.00 -10.03 31.60
N LYS A 597 50.94 -9.97 30.65
CA LYS A 597 52.29 -9.42 30.91
C LYS A 597 52.25 -7.96 31.36
N LYS A 598 51.44 -7.12 30.72
CA LYS A 598 51.26 -5.71 31.10
C LYS A 598 50.68 -5.59 32.52
N TYR A 599 49.77 -6.49 32.92
CA TYR A 599 49.25 -6.55 34.28
C TYR A 599 50.34 -6.98 35.28
N GLU A 600 51.11 -8.02 34.96
CA GLU A 600 52.23 -8.49 35.78
C GLU A 600 53.32 -7.43 35.95
N GLU A 601 53.57 -6.60 34.93
CA GLU A 601 54.60 -5.55 34.94
C GLU A 601 54.14 -4.23 35.58
N THR A 602 52.85 -3.89 35.55
CA THR A 602 52.36 -2.57 35.97
C THR A 602 51.34 -2.57 37.10
N GLU A 603 50.89 -3.75 37.56
CA GLU A 603 49.78 -3.96 38.51
C GLU A 603 48.45 -3.27 38.12
N LYS A 604 48.36 -2.74 36.90
CA LYS A 604 47.15 -2.08 36.38
C LYS A 604 46.37 -3.08 35.52
N TYR A 605 45.09 -3.26 35.82
CA TYR A 605 44.19 -4.10 35.04
C TYR A 605 44.14 -3.63 33.58
N SER A 606 44.55 -4.51 32.66
CA SER A 606 44.28 -4.28 31.25
C SER A 606 42.75 -4.33 31.03
N PRO A 607 42.17 -3.40 30.28
CA PRO A 607 40.75 -3.46 29.95
C PRO A 607 40.36 -4.69 29.13
N PHE A 608 41.33 -5.40 28.57
CA PHE A 608 41.10 -6.70 27.96
C PHE A 608 40.46 -7.71 28.93
N PHE A 609 40.75 -7.63 30.23
CA PHE A 609 40.15 -8.50 31.25
C PHE A 609 38.70 -8.13 31.60
N ALA A 610 38.24 -6.93 31.22
CA ALA A 610 36.88 -6.44 31.49
C ALA A 610 35.91 -6.67 30.32
N LEU A 611 36.44 -7.04 29.14
CA LEU A 611 35.71 -7.35 27.92
C LEU A 611 35.28 -8.82 27.93
#